data_AF-A0A060BZB2-F1
#
_entry.id   AF-A0A060BZB2-F1
#
_cell.length_a   1.000
_cell.length_b   1.000
_cell.length_c   1.000
_cell.angle_alpha   90.00
_cell.angle_beta   90.00
_cell.angle_gamma   90.00
#
_symmetry.space_group_name_H-M   'P 1'
#
loop_
_entity.id
_entity.type
_entity.pdbx_description
1 polymer ?
#
loop_
_entity_poly.entity_id
_entity_poly.type
_entity_poly.pdbx_seq_one_letter_code
_entity_poly.pdbx_strand_id
1 'polypeptide(L)'
;GHEVALVMPCYRQFISPEQRGEIIGEVRVDFPSTTIDGTIFETRAPGSNVRVLLIDCPSFFDRKGLYVEGGSDYADNAERFLFFSRAAVEIANTLFIPDVIHANDWQTGLVPTLVQQSREQGGPLRNAGTVMTVHNMAFQGRFPSWQMMNTGVHPRYFNW
;
A
#
# COMPACT_ATOMS: atom_id res chain seq x y z
N GLY A 1 -24.07 -10.28 1.21
CA GLY A 1 -22.93 -9.87 0.35
C GLY A 1 -21.69 -9.77 1.19
N HIS A 2 -20.51 -9.69 0.58
CA HIS A 2 -19.25 -9.48 1.32
C HIS A 2 -19.05 -7.99 1.65
N GLU A 3 -18.44 -7.70 2.78
CA GLU A 3 -17.94 -6.36 3.09
C GLU A 3 -16.60 -6.16 2.36
N VAL A 4 -16.48 -5.06 1.61
CA VAL A 4 -15.33 -4.80 0.75
C VAL A 4 -14.84 -3.37 0.95
N ALA A 5 -13.53 -3.23 1.14
CA ALA A 5 -12.83 -1.96 1.12
C ALA A 5 -11.71 -1.99 0.07
N LEU A 6 -11.60 -0.93 -0.71
CA LEU A 6 -10.49 -0.69 -1.63
C LEU A 6 -9.48 0.24 -0.95
N VAL A 7 -8.22 -0.16 -0.88
CA VAL A 7 -7.13 0.73 -0.43
C VAL A 7 -6.35 1.19 -1.66
N MET A 8 -6.16 2.50 -1.83
CA MET A 8 -5.42 3.04 -2.96
C MET A 8 -4.63 4.32 -2.59
N PRO A 9 -3.57 4.66 -3.33
CA PRO A 9 -2.87 5.92 -3.10
C PRO A 9 -3.75 7.12 -3.48
N CYS A 10 -3.68 8.18 -2.70
CA CYS A 10 -4.35 9.44 -3.00
C CYS A 10 -3.54 10.26 -4.02
N TYR A 11 -3.66 9.92 -5.30
CA TYR A 11 -3.00 10.69 -6.35
C TYR A 11 -3.72 12.03 -6.58
N ARG A 12 -3.14 13.13 -6.09
CA ARG A 12 -3.77 14.46 -6.11
C ARG A 12 -4.06 14.98 -7.52
N GLN A 13 -3.34 14.50 -8.52
CA GLN A 13 -3.61 14.79 -9.93
C GLN A 13 -4.94 14.20 -10.42
N PHE A 14 -5.40 13.08 -9.85
CA PHE A 14 -6.58 12.35 -10.28
C PHE A 14 -7.74 12.39 -9.27
N ILE A 15 -7.45 12.79 -8.03
CA ILE A 15 -8.41 12.84 -6.93
C ILE A 15 -8.47 14.28 -6.40
N SER A 16 -9.57 14.96 -6.75
CA SER A 16 -9.84 16.31 -6.27
C SER A 16 -10.09 16.33 -4.77
N PRO A 17 -9.90 17.47 -4.07
CA PRO A 17 -10.17 17.57 -2.64
C PRO A 17 -11.57 17.10 -2.24
N GLU A 18 -12.59 17.38 -3.05
CA GLU A 18 -13.99 17.00 -2.81
C GLU A 18 -14.21 15.48 -2.92
N GLN A 19 -13.39 14.78 -3.71
CA GLN A 19 -13.48 13.34 -3.91
C GLN A 19 -12.82 12.53 -2.77
N ARG A 20 -11.96 13.17 -1.96
CA ARG A 20 -11.20 12.48 -0.91
C ARG A 20 -12.10 11.99 0.23
N GLY A 21 -13.19 12.71 0.50
CA GLY A 21 -14.07 12.42 1.61
C GLY A 21 -13.48 12.83 2.95
N GLU A 22 -13.70 12.03 3.99
CA GLU A 22 -13.39 12.39 5.37
C GLU A 22 -12.03 11.83 5.82
N ILE A 23 -11.30 12.59 6.63
CA ILE A 23 -10.10 12.06 7.30
C ILE A 23 -10.54 11.14 8.42
N ILE A 24 -10.09 9.89 8.39
CA ILE A 24 -10.45 8.87 9.40
C ILE A 24 -9.25 8.41 10.24
N GLY A 25 -8.04 8.87 9.90
CA GLY A 25 -6.84 8.50 10.64
C GLY A 25 -5.55 8.90 9.94
N GLU A 26 -4.46 8.43 10.50
CA GLU A 26 -3.10 8.62 10.02
C GLU A 26 -2.38 7.28 9.98
N VAL A 27 -1.31 7.22 9.19
CA VAL A 27 -0.45 6.05 9.07
C VAL A 27 0.99 6.49 9.20
N ARG A 28 1.81 5.70 9.90
CA ARG A 28 3.21 6.02 10.15
C ARG A 28 4.10 4.86 9.75
N VAL A 29 4.97 5.11 8.78
CA VAL A 29 5.88 4.08 8.25
C VAL A 29 7.33 4.46 8.54
N ASP A 30 7.97 3.69 9.42
CA ASP A 30 9.37 3.87 9.76
C ASP A 30 10.29 3.24 8.69
N PHE A 31 11.09 4.08 8.04
CA PHE A 31 12.23 3.69 7.22
C PHE A 31 13.53 3.81 8.04
N PRO A 32 14.64 3.17 7.62
CA PRO A 32 15.89 3.21 8.39
C PRO A 32 16.43 4.61 8.70
N SER A 33 16.21 5.58 7.82
CA SER A 33 16.74 6.94 7.94
C SER A 33 15.70 8.00 8.28
N THR A 34 14.40 7.66 8.23
CA THR A 34 13.32 8.62 8.39
C THR A 34 12.01 7.92 8.70
N THR A 35 11.05 8.66 9.23
CA THR A 35 9.68 8.20 9.38
C THR A 35 8.81 9.01 8.44
N ILE A 36 7.95 8.32 7.69
CA ILE A 36 7.04 8.94 6.74
C ILE A 36 5.63 8.79 7.26
N ASP A 37 4.98 9.94 7.45
CA ASP A 37 3.59 10.02 7.86
C ASP A 37 2.67 10.17 6.63
N GLY A 38 1.47 9.62 6.72
CA GLY A 38 0.41 9.78 5.74
C GLY A 38 -0.95 9.95 6.40
N THR A 39 -1.90 10.49 5.65
CA THR A 39 -3.29 10.68 6.09
C THR A 39 -4.18 9.66 5.39
N ILE A 40 -5.14 9.11 6.11
CA ILE A 40 -6.12 8.17 5.58
C ILE A 40 -7.44 8.92 5.40
N PHE A 41 -7.88 9.02 4.14
CA PHE A 41 -9.22 9.50 3.84
C PHE A 41 -10.16 8.32 3.54
N GLU A 42 -11.43 8.46 3.87
CA GLU A 42 -12.50 7.54 3.49
C GLU A 42 -13.48 8.21 2.52
N THR A 43 -13.78 7.49 1.44
CA THR A 43 -14.80 7.86 0.45
C THR A 43 -15.51 6.62 -0.10
N ARG A 44 -16.36 6.80 -1.10
CA ARG A 44 -17.06 5.71 -1.81
C ARG A 44 -16.64 5.68 -3.28
N ALA A 45 -16.52 4.48 -3.83
CA ALA A 45 -16.23 4.32 -5.24
C ALA A 45 -17.42 4.85 -6.07
N PRO A 46 -17.19 5.65 -7.14
CA PRO A 46 -18.26 6.24 -7.94
C PRO A 46 -19.31 5.22 -8.41
N GLY A 47 -20.58 5.54 -8.23
CA GLY A 47 -21.69 4.67 -8.65
C GLY A 47 -21.88 3.41 -7.79
N SER A 48 -21.22 3.30 -6.64
CA SER A 48 -21.38 2.17 -5.72
C SER A 48 -21.24 2.59 -4.25
N ASN A 49 -21.50 1.67 -3.32
CA ASN A 49 -21.26 1.88 -1.88
C ASN A 49 -19.94 1.26 -1.40
N VAL A 50 -19.07 0.81 -2.31
CA VAL A 50 -17.78 0.20 -1.95
C VAL A 50 -16.94 1.24 -1.21
N ARG A 51 -16.48 0.88 -0.01
CA ARG A 51 -15.61 1.72 0.83
C ARG A 51 -14.27 1.90 0.13
N VAL A 52 -13.76 3.13 0.09
CA VAL A 52 -12.42 3.42 -0.46
C VAL A 52 -11.63 4.15 0.62
N LEU A 53 -10.46 3.60 0.94
CA LEU A 53 -9.48 4.16 1.87
C LEU A 53 -8.31 4.70 1.06
N LEU A 54 -8.20 6.02 1.00
CA LEU A 54 -7.16 6.72 0.27
C LEU A 54 -5.99 7.03 1.20
N ILE A 55 -4.79 6.55 0.84
CA ILE A 55 -3.56 6.90 1.55
C ILE A 55 -2.95 8.14 0.90
N ASP A 56 -3.07 9.30 1.55
CA ASP A 56 -2.40 10.55 1.13
C ASP A 56 -1.03 10.65 1.78
N CYS A 57 -0.03 10.91 0.94
CA CYS A 57 1.35 11.18 1.35
C CYS A 57 1.94 12.06 0.25
N PRO A 58 1.91 13.39 0.39
CA PRO A 58 2.17 14.30 -0.73
C PRO A 58 3.57 14.14 -1.34
N SER A 59 4.58 13.82 -0.52
CA SER A 59 5.94 13.50 -0.99
C SER A 59 5.97 12.35 -2.01
N PHE A 60 5.00 11.43 -1.94
CA PHE A 60 4.91 10.25 -2.80
C PHE A 60 3.79 10.30 -3.86
N PHE A 61 2.68 10.99 -3.59
CA PHE A 61 1.48 10.94 -4.44
C PHE A 61 1.02 12.29 -5.01
N ASP A 62 1.71 13.40 -4.69
CA ASP A 62 1.50 14.71 -5.33
C ASP A 62 2.45 14.89 -6.53
N ARG A 63 2.12 14.24 -7.65
CA ARG A 63 3.00 14.12 -8.83
C ARG A 63 2.23 14.16 -10.14
N LYS A 64 2.95 14.36 -11.25
CA LYS A 64 2.38 14.44 -12.61
C LYS A 64 2.07 13.10 -13.27
N GLY A 65 2.56 12.00 -12.69
CA GLY A 65 2.34 10.65 -13.22
C GLY A 65 2.25 9.63 -12.09
N LEU A 66 1.73 8.45 -12.42
CA LEU A 66 1.58 7.35 -11.45
C LEU A 66 2.92 6.65 -11.18
N TYR A 67 3.66 6.33 -12.24
CA TYR A 67 4.89 5.54 -12.19
C TYR A 67 6.07 6.21 -12.92
N VAL A 68 5.77 7.04 -13.92
CA VAL A 68 6.70 7.55 -14.93
C VAL A 68 6.51 9.06 -15.09
N GLU A 69 7.61 9.79 -15.29
CA GLU A 69 7.61 11.18 -15.76
C GLU A 69 8.62 11.33 -16.91
N GLY A 70 8.19 11.93 -18.02
CA GLY A 70 9.08 12.16 -19.17
C GLY A 70 9.60 10.86 -19.82
N GLY A 71 8.92 9.73 -19.64
CA GLY A 71 9.30 8.43 -20.22
C GLY A 71 10.21 7.56 -19.34
N SER A 72 10.59 8.04 -18.15
CA SER A 72 11.38 7.29 -17.17
C SER A 72 10.61 7.05 -15.88
N ASP A 73 10.84 5.89 -15.25
CA ASP A 73 10.31 5.59 -13.92
C ASP A 73 10.78 6.63 -12.89
N TYR A 74 9.91 6.94 -11.93
CA TYR A 74 10.33 7.68 -10.74
C TYR A 74 11.38 6.88 -9.97
N ALA A 75 12.51 7.53 -9.64
CA ALA A 75 13.64 6.90 -8.97
C ALA A 75 13.29 6.31 -7.59
N ASP A 76 12.26 6.85 -6.95
CA ASP A 76 11.75 6.46 -5.63
C ASP A 76 10.51 5.55 -5.70
N ASN A 77 10.23 4.94 -6.85
CA ASN A 77 9.11 3.99 -7.00
C ASN A 77 9.18 2.86 -5.97
N ALA A 78 10.38 2.39 -5.63
CA ALA A 78 10.55 1.39 -4.58
C ALA A 78 9.99 1.90 -3.25
N GLU A 79 10.48 3.04 -2.76
CA GLU A 79 10.08 3.64 -1.48
C GLU A 79 8.57 3.96 -1.44
N ARG A 80 8.02 4.46 -2.55
CA ARG A 80 6.59 4.79 -2.67
C ARG A 80 5.69 3.58 -2.46
N PHE A 81 6.00 2.47 -3.14
CA PHE A 81 5.16 1.27 -3.07
C PHE A 81 5.47 0.40 -1.85
N LEU A 82 6.66 0.53 -1.27
CA LEU A 82 6.99 0.04 0.07
C LEU A 82 6.15 0.75 1.12
N PHE A 83 6.12 2.09 1.11
CA PHE A 83 5.28 2.90 1.98
C PHE A 83 3.82 2.50 1.84
N PHE A 84 3.30 2.48 0.60
CA PHE A 84 1.92 2.13 0.32
C PHE A 84 1.55 0.73 0.85
N SER A 85 2.38 -0.28 0.57
CA SER A 85 2.13 -1.66 1.01
C SER A 85 2.10 -1.78 2.54
N ARG A 86 3.03 -1.11 3.24
CA ARG A 86 3.09 -1.10 4.70
C ARG A 86 1.89 -0.37 5.30
N ALA A 87 1.56 0.80 4.76
CA ALA A 87 0.41 1.57 5.18
C ALA A 87 -0.92 0.82 4.97
N ALA A 88 -1.08 0.13 3.84
CA ALA A 88 -2.26 -0.69 3.58
C ALA A 88 -2.40 -1.86 4.58
N VAL A 89 -1.29 -2.48 4.99
CA VAL A 89 -1.31 -3.53 6.02
C VAL A 89 -1.59 -2.96 7.41
N GLU A 90 -1.14 -1.74 7.73
CA GLU A 90 -1.49 -1.06 8.99
C GLU A 90 -2.99 -0.74 9.06
N ILE A 91 -3.57 -0.23 7.97
CA ILE A 91 -5.02 -0.06 7.82
C ILE A 91 -5.73 -1.40 8.04
N ALA A 92 -5.23 -2.47 7.42
CA ALA A 92 -5.80 -3.80 7.56
C ALA A 92 -5.68 -4.38 8.98
N ASN A 93 -4.76 -3.89 9.81
CA ASN A 93 -4.63 -4.30 11.20
C ASN A 93 -5.53 -3.51 12.16
N THR A 94 -6.01 -2.32 11.76
CA THR A 94 -6.58 -1.34 12.70
C THR A 94 -7.98 -0.85 12.31
N LEU A 95 -8.17 -0.44 11.06
CA LEU A 95 -9.39 0.22 10.60
C LEU A 95 -10.36 -0.70 9.84
N PHE A 96 -9.83 -1.79 9.28
CA PHE A 96 -10.61 -2.80 8.56
C PHE A 96 -9.86 -4.13 8.57
N ILE A 97 -10.18 -5.03 9.49
CA ILE A 97 -9.52 -6.33 9.62
C ILE A 97 -10.21 -7.35 8.70
N PRO A 98 -9.62 -7.70 7.55
CA PRO A 98 -10.30 -8.52 6.55
C PRO A 98 -10.00 -10.01 6.74
N ASP A 99 -10.92 -10.86 6.28
CA ASP A 99 -10.66 -12.29 6.12
C ASP A 99 -9.75 -12.60 4.92
N VAL A 100 -9.72 -11.74 3.90
CA VAL A 100 -8.90 -11.90 2.69
C VAL A 100 -8.36 -10.55 2.24
N ILE A 101 -7.06 -10.48 1.94
CA ILE A 101 -6.41 -9.32 1.32
C ILE A 101 -6.06 -9.66 -0.13
N HIS A 102 -6.56 -8.86 -1.06
CA HIS A 102 -6.30 -9.03 -2.50
C HIS A 102 -5.28 -7.98 -2.98
N ALA A 103 -4.05 -8.42 -3.17
CA ALA A 103 -2.95 -7.65 -3.75
C ALA A 103 -3.00 -7.69 -5.29
N ASN A 104 -2.73 -6.56 -5.91
CA ASN A 104 -2.78 -6.33 -7.34
C ASN A 104 -1.43 -5.79 -7.84
N ASP A 105 -0.75 -6.59 -8.68
CA ASP A 105 0.57 -6.32 -9.27
C ASP A 105 1.68 -5.94 -8.29
N TRP A 106 2.88 -5.73 -8.85
CA TRP A 106 4.13 -5.54 -8.12
C TRP A 106 4.08 -4.41 -7.08
N GLN A 107 3.26 -3.39 -7.30
CA GLN A 107 3.07 -2.25 -6.37
C GLN A 107 2.57 -2.69 -5.00
N THR A 108 1.88 -3.83 -4.92
CA THR A 108 1.41 -4.44 -3.67
C THR A 108 2.03 -5.82 -3.42
N GLY A 109 3.07 -6.19 -4.18
CA GLY A 109 3.73 -7.49 -4.09
C GLY A 109 4.35 -7.77 -2.72
N LEU A 110 4.60 -6.74 -1.90
CA LEU A 110 5.09 -6.87 -0.54
C LEU A 110 3.99 -7.24 0.48
N VAL A 111 2.72 -6.93 0.18
CA VAL A 111 1.59 -7.11 1.11
C VAL A 111 1.48 -8.54 1.63
N PRO A 112 1.53 -9.62 0.81
CA PRO A 112 1.45 -10.99 1.31
C PRO A 112 2.52 -11.33 2.36
N THR A 113 3.75 -10.85 2.16
CA THR A 113 4.86 -11.09 3.10
C THR A 113 4.67 -10.34 4.41
N LEU A 114 4.21 -9.08 4.35
CA LEU A 114 3.89 -8.29 5.55
C LEU A 114 2.75 -8.92 6.36
N VAL A 115 1.73 -9.44 5.67
CA VAL A 115 0.62 -10.17 6.30
C VAL A 115 1.17 -11.44 6.97
N GLN A 116 1.99 -12.24 6.28
CA GLN A 116 2.61 -13.43 6.86
C GLN A 116 3.42 -13.11 8.12
N GLN A 117 4.21 -12.03 8.10
CA GLN A 117 4.95 -11.58 9.29
C GLN A 117 4.01 -11.19 10.45
N SER A 118 2.92 -10.46 10.17
CA SER A 118 1.90 -10.13 11.17
C SER A 118 1.23 -11.40 11.76
N ARG A 119 0.96 -12.40 10.92
CA ARG A 119 0.41 -13.70 11.36
C ARG A 119 1.34 -14.40 12.35
N GLU A 120 2.63 -14.46 12.04
CA GLU A 120 3.63 -15.10 12.90
C GLU A 120 3.83 -14.37 14.23
N GLN A 121 3.53 -13.07 14.28
CA GLN A 121 3.52 -12.27 15.50
C GLN A 121 2.21 -12.39 16.30
N GLY A 122 1.23 -13.14 15.82
CA GLY A 122 -0.08 -13.30 16.46
C GLY A 122 -1.00 -12.07 16.36
N GLY A 123 -0.70 -11.15 15.43
CA GLY A 123 -1.42 -9.90 15.26
C GLY A 123 -2.86 -10.05 14.73
N PRO A 124 -3.59 -8.93 14.55
CA PRO A 124 -4.97 -8.93 14.07
C PRO A 124 -5.20 -9.72 12.77
N LEU A 125 -4.21 -9.72 11.87
CA LEU A 125 -4.28 -10.41 10.58
C LEU A 125 -3.94 -11.91 10.63
N ARG A 126 -3.79 -12.52 11.81
CA ARG A 126 -3.37 -13.94 11.97
C ARG A 126 -4.19 -14.96 11.17
N ASN A 127 -5.46 -14.66 10.92
CA ASN A 127 -6.38 -15.54 10.20
C ASN A 127 -6.69 -15.06 8.76
N ALA A 128 -6.27 -13.85 8.39
CA ALA A 128 -6.55 -13.29 7.07
C ALA A 128 -5.83 -14.12 6.01
N GLY A 129 -6.46 -14.49 4.90
CA GLY A 129 -5.82 -15.04 3.69
C GLY A 129 -5.27 -13.94 2.78
N THR A 130 -4.37 -14.28 1.85
CA THR A 130 -3.87 -13.36 0.83
C THR A 130 -4.02 -13.93 -0.57
N VAL A 131 -4.42 -13.08 -1.52
CA VAL A 131 -4.53 -13.39 -2.95
C VAL A 131 -3.72 -12.35 -3.72
N MET A 132 -2.94 -12.79 -4.71
CA MET A 132 -2.19 -11.90 -5.59
C MET A 132 -2.69 -12.07 -7.02
N THR A 133 -3.10 -10.98 -7.65
CA THR A 133 -3.38 -10.96 -9.10
C THR A 133 -2.26 -10.23 -9.82
N VAL A 134 -1.71 -10.91 -10.83
CA VAL A 134 -0.74 -10.33 -11.77
C VAL A 134 -1.49 -9.99 -13.05
N HIS A 135 -1.66 -8.69 -13.33
CA HIS A 135 -2.30 -8.23 -14.57
C HIS A 135 -1.28 -8.12 -15.70
N ASN A 136 -0.01 -7.88 -15.37
CA ASN A 136 1.04 -7.76 -16.38
C ASN A 136 2.39 -8.30 -15.89
N MET A 137 2.78 -9.46 -16.41
CA MET A 137 4.06 -10.11 -16.08
C MET A 137 5.31 -9.34 -16.54
N ALA A 138 5.16 -8.35 -17.43
CA ALA A 138 6.28 -7.53 -17.89
C ALA A 138 6.84 -6.63 -16.77
N PHE A 139 6.02 -6.26 -15.77
CA PHE A 139 6.42 -5.36 -14.68
C PHE A 139 6.46 -6.11 -13.35
N GLN A 140 7.66 -6.25 -12.78
CA GLN A 140 7.90 -7.14 -11.64
C GLN A 140 8.39 -6.42 -10.38
N GLY A 141 8.60 -5.09 -10.44
CA GLY A 141 9.14 -4.33 -9.30
C GLY A 141 10.56 -4.80 -8.93
N ARG A 142 11.43 -4.96 -9.92
CA ARG A 142 12.83 -5.35 -9.68
C ARG A 142 13.62 -4.15 -9.21
N PHE A 143 14.00 -4.17 -7.95
CA PHE A 143 14.82 -3.13 -7.34
C PHE A 143 16.12 -3.73 -6.78
N PRO A 144 17.15 -2.90 -6.58
CA PRO A 144 18.39 -3.38 -5.99
C PRO A 144 18.21 -3.89 -4.56
N SER A 145 19.03 -4.85 -4.15
CA SER A 145 18.86 -5.60 -2.90
C SER A 145 18.86 -4.74 -1.63
N TRP A 146 19.51 -3.57 -1.64
CA TRP A 146 19.54 -2.67 -0.48
C TRP A 146 18.13 -2.14 -0.10
N GLN A 147 17.17 -2.14 -1.04
CA GLN A 147 15.79 -1.79 -0.76
C GLN A 147 15.13 -2.74 0.26
N MET A 148 15.67 -3.94 0.46
CA MET A 148 15.22 -4.87 1.49
C MET A 148 15.18 -4.21 2.88
N MET A 149 16.13 -3.33 3.20
CA MET A 149 16.18 -2.62 4.48
C MET A 149 14.96 -1.69 4.70
N ASN A 150 14.34 -1.22 3.62
CA ASN A 150 13.20 -0.32 3.64
C ASN A 150 11.85 -1.04 3.76
N THR A 151 11.82 -2.36 3.55
CA THR A 151 10.58 -3.16 3.50
C THR A 151 9.90 -3.34 4.85
N GLY A 152 10.65 -3.23 5.95
CA GLY A 152 10.16 -3.59 7.29
C GLY A 152 9.91 -5.10 7.49
N VAL A 153 10.28 -5.94 6.52
CA VAL A 153 10.20 -7.41 6.69
C VAL A 153 11.50 -7.96 7.29
N HIS A 154 11.37 -9.00 8.10
CA HIS A 154 12.52 -9.63 8.74
C HIS A 154 13.49 -10.19 7.69
N PRO A 155 14.83 -10.01 7.84
CA PRO A 155 15.82 -10.45 6.85
C PRO A 155 15.76 -11.92 6.45
N ARG A 156 15.22 -12.81 7.32
CA ARG A 156 15.01 -14.24 7.02
C ARG A 156 14.14 -14.51 5.77
N TYR A 157 13.32 -13.55 5.34
CA TYR A 157 12.52 -13.68 4.13
C TYR A 157 13.34 -13.37 2.87
N PHE A 158 14.55 -12.84 3.02
CA PHE A 158 15.46 -12.54 1.92
C PHE A 158 16.48 -13.68 1.76
N ASN A 159 16.10 -14.65 0.93
CA ASN A 159 16.93 -15.79 0.57
C ASN A 159 17.42 -15.60 -0.87
N TRP A 160 18.73 -15.42 -1.05
CA TRP A 160 19.40 -15.22 -2.33
C TRP A 160 20.41 -16.34 -2.57
#